data_AF-A0A1V2UU00-F1
#
_entry.id   AF-A0A1V2UU00-F1
#
_cell.length_a   1.000
_cell.length_b   1.000
_cell.length_c   1.000
_cell.angle_alpha   90.00
_cell.angle_beta   90.00
_cell.angle_gamma   90.00
#
_symmetry.space_group_name_H-M   'P 1'
#
loop_
_entity.id
_entity.type
_entity.pdbx_description
1 polymer ?
#
loop_
_entity_poly.entity_id
_entity_poly.type
_entity_poly.pdbx_seq_one_letter_code
_entity_poly.pdbx_strand_id
1 'polypeptide(L)'
;MQWILVKTFSFPYEAQIAKTQLEAFGIPARIENEHTINMDWFYSNALGGVRLLVLEKDVDDAKAFLEKDFSEDLEQEFGKNKEQCPNCGSYDIEAYTQGKKSAFVAFMFFGLPLFSFKNGNRCKQCQYFWS
;
A
#
# COMPACT_ATOMS: atom_id res chain seq x y z
N MET A 1 15.09 16.68 -26.98
CA MET A 1 14.02 16.06 -26.18
C MET A 1 14.61 15.72 -24.82
N GLN A 2 14.36 16.57 -23.82
CA GLN A 2 14.91 16.45 -22.48
C GLN A 2 13.87 15.80 -21.56
N TRP A 3 14.34 14.85 -20.74
CA TRP A 3 13.53 14.20 -19.70
C TRP A 3 13.73 14.94 -18.38
N ILE A 4 12.63 15.30 -17.72
CA ILE A 4 12.63 16.06 -16.47
C ILE A 4 11.93 15.22 -15.40
N LEU A 5 12.52 15.20 -14.20
CA LEU A 5 11.93 14.56 -13.03
C LEU A 5 10.65 15.28 -12.62
N VAL A 6 9.56 14.53 -12.50
CA VAL A 6 8.27 15.07 -12.05
C VAL A 6 7.99 14.68 -10.60
N LYS A 7 8.18 13.40 -10.28
CA LYS A 7 7.87 12.84 -8.96
C LYS A 7 8.81 11.70 -8.63
N THR A 8 8.90 11.36 -7.36
CA THR A 8 9.72 10.24 -6.89
C THR A 8 8.92 9.41 -5.90
N PHE A 9 9.07 8.10 -5.99
CA PHE A 9 8.28 7.12 -5.24
C PHE A 9 9.19 6.24 -4.38
N SER A 10 8.66 5.74 -3.27
CA SER A 10 9.41 4.84 -2.40
C SER A 10 9.47 3.43 -2.97
N PHE A 11 8.43 3.01 -3.68
CA PHE A 11 8.30 1.66 -4.22
C PHE A 11 8.18 1.63 -5.76
N PRO A 12 8.75 0.62 -6.43
CA PRO A 12 8.64 0.48 -7.89
C PRO A 12 7.21 0.38 -8.41
N TYR A 13 6.32 -0.31 -7.70
CA TYR A 13 4.94 -0.50 -8.14
C TYR A 13 4.16 0.82 -8.20
N GLU A 14 4.42 1.75 -7.28
CA GLU A 14 3.75 3.07 -7.26
C GLU A 14 4.17 3.90 -8.46
N ALA A 15 5.46 3.90 -8.78
CA ALA A 15 5.98 4.58 -9.96
C ALA A 15 5.40 3.98 -11.26
N GLN A 16 5.24 2.65 -11.31
CA GLN A 16 4.65 1.97 -12.45
C GLN A 16 3.17 2.33 -12.63
N ILE A 17 2.40 2.39 -11.54
CA ILE A 17 0.99 2.84 -11.59
C ILE A 17 0.92 4.27 -12.14
N ALA A 18 1.70 5.19 -11.58
CA ALA A 18 1.74 6.59 -12.03
C ALA A 18 2.16 6.71 -13.50
N LYS A 19 3.15 5.93 -13.95
CA LYS A 19 3.55 5.85 -15.35
C LYS A 19 2.40 5.41 -16.25
N THR A 20 1.72 4.31 -15.90
CA THR A 20 0.61 3.79 -16.71
C THR A 20 -0.56 4.77 -16.80
N GLN A 21 -0.83 5.53 -15.72
CA GLN A 21 -1.83 6.58 -15.74
C GLN A 21 -1.42 7.70 -16.70
N LEU A 22 -0.20 8.23 -16.61
CA LEU A 22 0.29 9.27 -17.53
C LEU A 22 0.25 8.81 -18.99
N GLU A 23 0.67 7.57 -19.27
CA GLU A 23 0.64 6.99 -20.61
C GLU A 23 -0.80 6.83 -21.14
N ALA A 24 -1.77 6.52 -20.28
CA ALA A 24 -3.20 6.46 -20.64
C ALA A 24 -3.75 7.85 -21.03
N PHE A 25 -3.19 8.92 -20.49
CA PHE A 25 -3.49 10.30 -20.88
C PHE A 25 -2.67 10.79 -22.10
N GLY A 26 -1.84 9.92 -22.69
CA GLY A 26 -0.99 10.25 -23.84
C GLY A 26 0.30 10.99 -23.48
N ILE A 27 0.66 11.05 -22.20
CA ILE A 27 1.91 11.67 -21.72
C ILE A 27 2.99 10.59 -21.62
N PRO A 28 4.05 10.62 -22.45
CA PRO A 28 5.12 9.64 -22.37
C PRO A 28 5.93 9.82 -21.08
N ALA A 29 6.02 8.76 -20.29
CA ALA A 29 6.73 8.74 -19.00
C ALA A 29 7.79 7.63 -18.95
N ARG A 30 8.89 7.90 -18.24
CA ARG A 30 10.00 6.97 -18.04
C ARG A 30 10.33 6.86 -16.57
N ILE A 31 10.68 5.65 -16.13
CA ILE A 31 11.13 5.39 -14.77
C ILE A 31 12.65 5.17 -14.77
N GLU A 32 13.34 5.76 -13.80
CA GLU A 32 14.74 5.49 -13.47
C GLU A 32 14.86 4.78 -12.11
N ASN A 33 15.94 4.02 -11.94
CA ASN A 33 16.30 3.28 -10.72
C ASN A 33 15.37 2.11 -10.33
N GLU A 34 14.43 1.71 -11.20
CA GLU A 34 13.47 0.65 -10.92
C GLU A 34 14.15 -0.68 -10.56
N HIS A 35 15.04 -1.17 -11.43
CA HIS A 35 15.64 -2.49 -11.26
C HIS A 35 16.60 -2.56 -10.06
N THR A 36 17.30 -1.47 -9.75
CA THR A 36 18.22 -1.42 -8.61
C THR A 36 17.48 -1.42 -7.27
N ILE A 37 16.38 -0.66 -7.18
CA ILE A 37 15.55 -0.61 -5.96
C ILE A 37 14.73 -1.89 -5.78
N ASN A 38 14.36 -2.57 -6.88
CA ASN A 38 13.68 -3.87 -6.81
C ASN A 38 14.57 -4.97 -6.21
N MET A 39 15.87 -4.94 -6.49
CA MET A 39 16.81 -5.92 -5.91
C MET A 39 17.01 -5.75 -4.41
N ASP A 40 17.06 -4.52 -3.91
CA ASP A 40 17.16 -4.24 -2.47
C ASP A 40 16.51 -2.89 -2.14
N TRP A 41 15.47 -2.96 -1.30
CA TRP A 41 14.66 -1.82 -0.87
C TRP A 41 15.50 -0.77 -0.12
N PHE A 42 16.62 -1.16 0.50
CA PHE A 42 17.50 -0.25 1.22
C PHE A 42 18.09 0.84 0.31
N TYR A 43 18.25 0.55 -0.99
CA TYR A 43 18.72 1.52 -1.97
C TYR A 43 17.70 2.63 -2.29
N SER A 44 16.42 2.47 -1.94
CA SER A 44 15.40 3.50 -2.17
C SER A 44 15.78 4.80 -1.45
N ASN A 45 16.24 4.72 -0.19
CA ASN A 45 16.66 5.89 0.58
C ASN A 45 17.98 6.49 0.07
N ALA A 46 18.90 5.67 -0.41
CA ALA A 46 20.22 6.12 -0.87
C ALA A 46 20.18 6.79 -2.26
N LEU A 47 19.30 6.31 -3.14
CA LEU A 47 19.16 6.80 -4.53
C LEU A 47 18.08 7.87 -4.69
N GLY A 48 17.44 8.26 -3.58
CA GLY A 48 16.35 9.23 -3.55
C GLY A 48 15.01 8.65 -4.03
N GLY A 49 14.89 7.33 -4.19
CA GLY A 49 13.68 6.62 -4.60
C GLY A 49 13.61 6.31 -6.10
N VAL A 50 12.46 5.78 -6.51
CA VAL A 50 12.14 5.44 -7.90
C VAL A 50 11.66 6.70 -8.62
N ARG A 51 12.44 7.17 -9.60
CA ARG A 51 12.29 8.48 -10.22
C ARG A 51 11.39 8.39 -11.46
N LEU A 52 10.32 9.17 -11.50
CA LEU A 52 9.41 9.27 -12.66
C LEU A 52 9.72 10.54 -13.45
N LEU A 53 10.09 10.36 -14.71
CA LEU A 53 10.44 11.44 -15.64
C LEU A 53 9.43 11.54 -16.77
N VAL A 54 9.19 12.76 -17.26
CA VAL A 54 8.40 13.05 -18.46
C VAL A 54 9.16 13.99 -19.38
N LEU A 55 8.69 14.17 -20.61
CA LEU A 55 9.27 15.16 -21.51
C LEU A 55 9.01 16.58 -21.00
N GLU A 56 9.98 17.47 -21.17
CA GLU A 56 9.89 18.88 -20.74
C GLU A 56 8.57 19.57 -21.14
N LYS A 57 8.07 19.30 -22.35
CA LYS A 57 6.81 19.87 -22.87
C LYS A 57 5.55 19.44 -22.11
N ASP A 58 5.60 18.33 -21.36
CA ASP A 58 4.44 17.73 -20.70
C ASP A 58 4.58 17.79 -19.16
N VAL A 59 5.57 18.51 -18.63
CA VAL A 59 5.87 18.56 -17.17
C VAL A 59 4.72 19.18 -16.38
N ASP A 60 4.17 20.29 -16.84
CA ASP A 60 3.09 20.99 -16.14
C ASP A 60 1.81 20.15 -16.13
N ASP A 61 1.46 19.54 -17.27
CA ASP A 61 0.31 18.64 -17.39
C ASP A 61 0.46 17.40 -16.50
N ALA A 62 1.65 16.79 -16.48
CA ALA A 62 1.95 15.63 -15.65
C ALA A 62 1.87 15.96 -14.15
N LYS A 63 2.38 17.13 -13.72
CA LYS A 63 2.27 17.57 -12.32
C LYS A 63 0.82 17.80 -11.93
N ALA A 64 0.07 18.56 -12.74
CA ALA A 64 -1.33 18.84 -12.48
C ALA A 64 -2.17 17.55 -12.41
N PHE A 65 -1.84 16.54 -13.21
CA PHE A 65 -2.49 15.24 -13.13
C PHE A 65 -2.11 14.45 -11.87
N LEU A 66 -0.82 14.38 -11.52
CA LEU A 66 -0.33 13.62 -10.36
C LEU A 66 -0.69 14.26 -9.00
N GLU A 67 -1.09 15.53 -8.99
CA GLU A 67 -1.64 16.23 -7.82
C GLU A 67 -3.15 16.02 -7.64
N LYS A 68 -3.87 15.46 -8.62
CA LYS A 68 -5.27 15.09 -8.43
C LYS A 68 -5.35 13.95 -7.43
N ASP A 69 -5.94 14.26 -6.28
CA ASP A 69 -6.12 13.33 -5.19
C ASP A 69 -7.36 12.47 -5.48
N PHE A 70 -7.15 11.24 -5.98
CA PHE A 70 -8.23 10.28 -6.24
C PHE A 70 -8.76 9.60 -4.96
N SER A 71 -8.36 10.08 -3.79
CA SER A 71 -8.81 9.55 -2.49
C SER A 71 -10.33 9.70 -2.29
N GLU A 72 -10.92 10.80 -2.76
CA GLU A 72 -12.37 11.02 -2.65
C GLU A 72 -13.20 10.01 -3.48
N ASP A 73 -12.72 9.64 -4.68
CA ASP A 73 -13.39 8.65 -5.53
C ASP A 73 -13.35 7.23 -4.90
N LEU A 74 -12.23 6.90 -4.25
CA LEU A 74 -12.04 5.62 -3.57
C LEU A 74 -12.91 5.50 -2.30
N GLU A 75 -13.11 6.57 -1.56
CA GLU A 75 -14.00 6.59 -0.39
C GLU A 75 -15.48 6.38 -0.79
N GLN A 76 -15.89 6.83 -1.98
CA GLN A 76 -17.25 6.60 -2.46
C GLN A 76 -17.50 5.15 -2.91
N GLU A 77 -16.51 4.51 -3.55
CA GLU A 77 -16.62 3.11 -3.98
C GLU A 77 -16.39 2.09 -2.85
N PHE A 78 -15.40 2.33 -1.97
CA PHE A 78 -15.00 1.37 -0.92
C PHE A 78 -15.45 1.75 0.50
N GLY A 79 -15.89 2.98 0.74
CA GLY A 79 -16.23 3.49 2.09
C GLY A 79 -17.55 2.97 2.68
N LYS A 80 -18.28 2.09 1.99
CA LYS A 80 -19.61 1.60 2.42
C LYS A 80 -19.64 0.23 3.08
N ASN A 81 -18.52 -0.46 3.22
CA ASN A 81 -18.44 -1.66 4.06
C ASN A 81 -17.70 -1.37 5.37
N LYS A 82 -18.23 -0.42 6.14
CA LYS A 82 -17.94 -0.42 7.59
C LYS A 82 -18.65 -1.64 8.15
N GLU A 83 -17.92 -2.76 8.18
CA GLU A 83 -18.41 -4.00 8.78
C GLU A 83 -18.97 -3.67 10.17
N GLN A 84 -20.20 -4.07 10.42
CA GLN A 84 -20.81 -3.94 11.74
C GLN A 84 -20.57 -5.23 12.50
N CYS A 85 -20.33 -5.12 13.80
CA CYS A 85 -20.26 -6.32 14.62
C CYS A 85 -21.61 -7.08 14.55
N PRO A 86 -21.65 -8.36 14.17
CA PRO A 86 -22.90 -9.12 14.02
C PRO A 86 -23.66 -9.31 15.34
N ASN A 87 -23.00 -9.09 16.49
CA ASN A 87 -23.59 -9.29 17.81
C ASN A 87 -24.11 -7.99 18.46
N CYS A 88 -23.53 -6.82 18.14
CA CYS A 88 -23.87 -5.57 18.83
C CYS A 88 -24.03 -4.36 17.90
N GLY A 89 -23.79 -4.51 16.60
CA GLY A 89 -23.92 -3.44 15.61
C GLY A 89 -22.86 -2.33 15.73
N SER A 90 -21.89 -2.43 16.63
CA SER A 90 -20.85 -1.41 16.80
C SER A 90 -19.91 -1.38 15.60
N TYR A 91 -19.39 -0.19 15.28
CA TYR A 91 -18.34 0.01 14.27
C TYR A 91 -16.91 -0.03 14.85
N ASP A 92 -16.75 -0.19 16.17
CA ASP A 92 -15.43 -0.26 16.83
C ASP A 92 -14.89 -1.69 16.81
N ILE A 93 -14.33 -2.06 15.66
CA ILE A 93 -13.77 -3.38 15.37
C ILE A 93 -12.24 -3.26 15.30
N GLU A 94 -11.54 -4.15 15.98
CA GLU A 94 -10.09 -4.29 15.90
C GLU A 94 -9.71 -5.63 15.26
N ALA A 95 -8.68 -5.61 14.40
CA ALA A 95 -8.06 -6.83 13.90
C ALA A 95 -7.34 -7.54 15.06
N TYR A 96 -7.77 -8.76 15.38
CA TYR A 96 -7.25 -9.52 16.51
C TYR A 96 -6.78 -10.91 16.07
N THR A 97 -5.59 -11.30 16.51
CA THR A 97 -5.03 -12.63 16.23
C THR A 97 -5.02 -13.45 17.51
N GLN A 98 -5.83 -14.49 17.57
CA GLN A 98 -5.86 -15.42 18.68
C GLN A 98 -4.73 -16.47 18.54
N GLY A 99 -4.00 -16.75 19.62
CA GLY A 99 -2.94 -17.76 19.64
C GLY A 99 -1.50 -17.25 19.53
N LYS A 100 -1.28 -15.93 19.49
CA LYS A 100 0.08 -15.33 19.43
C LYS A 100 1.03 -15.83 20.52
N LYS A 101 0.55 -15.97 21.76
CA LYS A 101 1.37 -16.38 22.91
C LYS A 101 1.71 -17.87 22.93
N SER A 102 0.77 -18.74 22.56
CA SER A 102 1.00 -20.19 22.55
C SER A 102 1.96 -20.62 21.45
N ALA A 103 1.85 -20.00 20.26
CA ALA A 103 2.78 -20.25 19.17
C ALA A 103 4.21 -19.78 19.49
N PHE A 104 4.35 -18.65 20.20
CA PHE A 104 5.67 -18.17 20.66
C PHE A 104 6.33 -19.15 21.63
N VAL A 105 5.56 -19.70 22.59
CA VAL A 105 6.07 -20.71 23.53
C VAL A 105 6.42 -22.02 22.81
N ALA A 106 5.57 -22.49 21.88
CA ALA A 106 5.85 -23.68 21.09
C ALA A 106 7.10 -23.53 20.22
N PHE A 107 7.26 -22.37 19.56
CA PHE A 107 8.46 -22.05 18.80
C PHE A 107 9.71 -22.00 19.70
N MET A 108 9.61 -21.38 20.88
CA MET A 108 10.73 -21.22 21.82
C MET A 108 11.21 -22.53 22.42
N PHE A 109 10.31 -23.45 22.76
CA PHE A 109 10.68 -24.72 23.42
C PHE A 109 10.82 -25.91 22.47
N PHE A 110 10.03 -25.96 21.40
CA PHE A 110 10.00 -27.11 20.50
C PHE A 110 10.60 -26.83 19.11
N GLY A 111 10.95 -25.58 18.79
CA GLY A 111 11.55 -25.22 17.49
C GLY A 111 10.64 -25.51 16.28
N LEU A 112 9.37 -25.83 16.51
CA LEU A 112 8.41 -26.19 15.47
C LEU A 112 7.61 -24.95 15.04
N PRO A 113 7.53 -24.62 13.74
CA PRO A 113 6.71 -23.52 13.22
C PRO A 113 5.22 -23.90 13.17
N LEU A 114 4.63 -24.25 14.33
CA LEU A 114 3.20 -24.57 14.43
C LEU A 114 2.38 -23.27 14.50
N PHE A 115 2.08 -22.73 13.32
CA PHE A 115 1.35 -21.47 13.12
C PHE A 115 -0.18 -21.67 13.17
N SER A 116 -0.71 -22.21 14.27
CA SER A 116 -2.16 -22.28 14.49
C SER A 116 -2.71 -20.93 14.97
N PHE A 117 -2.51 -19.89 14.19
CA PHE A 117 -3.10 -18.57 14.42
C PHE A 117 -4.49 -18.52 13.81
N LYS A 118 -5.48 -18.06 14.58
CA LYS A 118 -6.78 -17.69 14.04
C LYS A 118 -6.80 -16.18 13.91
N ASN A 119 -6.78 -15.70 12.67
CA ASN A 119 -7.02 -14.29 12.35
C ASN A 119 -8.52 -14.06 12.33
N GLY A 120 -8.95 -12.94 12.90
CA GLY A 120 -10.35 -12.52 12.85
C GLY A 120 -10.51 -11.11 13.39
N ASN A 121 -11.74 -10.67 13.39
CA ASN A 121 -12.15 -9.37 13.89
C ASN A 121 -12.70 -9.52 15.31
N ARG A 122 -12.32 -8.59 16.19
CA ARG A 122 -12.86 -8.52 17.55
C ARG A 122 -13.53 -7.17 17.74
N CYS A 123 -14.76 -7.20 18.26
CA CYS A 123 -15.43 -5.96 18.65
C CYS A 123 -14.87 -5.47 20.00
N LYS A 124 -14.51 -4.19 20.13
CA LYS A 124 -14.05 -3.64 21.42
C LYS A 124 -15.15 -3.51 22.45
N GLN A 125 -16.39 -3.26 22.03
CA GLN A 125 -17.51 -3.09 22.96
C GLN A 125 -18.03 -4.41 23.54
N CYS A 126 -18.29 -5.42 22.71
CA CYS A 126 -18.85 -6.71 23.16
C CYS A 126 -17.82 -7.84 23.26
N GLN A 127 -16.56 -7.59 22.86
CA GLN A 127 -15.44 -8.54 22.90
C GLN A 127 -15.68 -9.82 22.06
N TYR A 128 -16.72 -9.84 21.23
CA TYR A 128 -17.06 -10.94 20.33
C TYR A 128 -16.04 -11.06 19.21
N PHE A 129 -15.59 -12.28 18.94
CA PHE A 129 -14.60 -12.61 17.92
C PHE A 129 -15.25 -13.43 16.81
N TRP A 130 -15.04 -13.02 15.56
CA TRP A 130 -15.44 -13.77 14.37
C TRP A 130 -14.30 -13.73 13.34
N SER A 131 -14.15 -14.81 12.57
CA SER A 131 -13.18 -14.90 11.47
C SER A 131 -13.88 -14.84 10.14
#